data_AF-A0A6G1HGM7-F1
#
_entry.id   AF-A0A6G1HGM7-F1
#
_cell.length_a   1.000
_cell.length_b   1.000
_cell.length_c   1.000
_cell.angle_alpha   90.00
_cell.angle_beta   90.00
_cell.angle_gamma   90.00
#
_symmetry.space_group_name_H-M   'P 1'
#
loop_
_entity.id
_entity.type
_entity.pdbx_description
1 polymer ?
#
loop_
_entity_poly.entity_id
_entity_poly.type
_entity_poly.pdbx_seq_one_letter_code
_entity_poly.pdbx_strand_id
1 'polypeptide(L)'
;RHILRECTYLPDPAARIWTNNHVRARFRASDRDFAPSLLDARREKWLEDARRAVLYCRRANDGDPKPLKRILMMTYGRIGKRKHLLLRTLQQPDRSTAPDGDGPFKIEGKNQLEFRISPRFKMLQALTTSQVNNTFYVMDKPSSYSPPHVTTRIPSKNMWGRDMPRRRVKNSARKWYAGLLNFILPPLPIKEWERLEGLATGTLKWDGPVPRRSRRNALPSPLTARDLKAFVRKSPIDLGGQESKTPMNITGRIMRRLWADVFSQCPKMTFDVEEGVWRVAW
;
A
#
# COMPACT_ATOMS: atom_id res chain seq x y z
N ARG A 1 -6.61 -20.82 7.46
CA ARG A 1 -5.39 -21.68 7.49
C ARG A 1 -4.68 -21.76 6.14
N HIS A 2 -5.36 -22.04 5.02
CA HIS A 2 -4.74 -22.10 3.68
C HIS A 2 -3.95 -20.83 3.30
N ILE A 3 -4.53 -19.65 3.50
CA ILE A 3 -3.85 -18.36 3.21
C ILE A 3 -2.50 -18.28 3.96
N LEU A 4 -2.50 -18.59 5.27
CA LEU A 4 -1.28 -18.54 6.07
C LEU A 4 -0.19 -19.51 5.58
N ARG A 5 -0.59 -20.67 5.03
CA ARG A 5 0.35 -21.60 4.38
C ARG A 5 0.93 -20.99 3.11
N GLU A 6 0.11 -20.42 2.24
CA GLU A 6 0.59 -19.75 1.03
C GLU A 6 1.50 -18.55 1.35
N CYS A 7 1.23 -17.80 2.41
CA CYS A 7 2.11 -16.71 2.86
C CYS A 7 3.52 -17.20 3.24
N THR A 8 3.70 -18.46 3.67
CA THR A 8 5.04 -18.98 4.04
C THR A 8 5.93 -19.28 2.84
N TYR A 9 5.35 -19.41 1.64
CA TYR A 9 6.09 -19.71 0.41
C TYR A 9 6.47 -18.47 -0.40
N LEU A 10 6.09 -17.27 0.04
CA LEU A 10 6.45 -16.04 -0.67
C LEU A 10 7.99 -15.91 -0.76
N PRO A 11 8.51 -15.46 -1.92
CA PRO A 11 9.94 -15.44 -2.19
C PRO A 11 10.69 -14.38 -1.38
N ASP A 12 10.00 -13.33 -0.92
CA ASP A 12 10.57 -12.26 -0.10
C ASP A 12 10.31 -12.51 1.41
N PRO A 13 11.34 -12.54 2.27
CA PRO A 13 11.17 -12.79 3.71
C PRO A 13 10.34 -11.73 4.45
N ALA A 14 10.48 -10.44 4.11
CA ALA A 14 9.68 -9.38 4.72
C ALA A 14 8.21 -9.52 4.32
N ALA A 15 7.95 -9.92 3.07
CA ALA A 15 6.62 -10.21 2.57
C ALA A 15 5.95 -11.37 3.29
N ARG A 16 6.68 -12.45 3.59
CA ARG A 16 6.18 -13.58 4.40
C ARG A 16 5.67 -13.11 5.76
N ILE A 17 6.48 -12.33 6.48
CA ILE A 17 6.15 -11.84 7.83
C ILE A 17 4.96 -10.89 7.76
N TRP A 18 5.03 -9.89 6.88
CA TRP A 18 3.99 -8.87 6.78
C TRP A 18 2.64 -9.44 6.35
N THR A 19 2.60 -10.27 5.30
CA THR A 19 1.34 -10.86 4.80
C THR A 19 0.71 -11.78 5.84
N ASN A 20 1.50 -12.58 6.55
CA ASN A 20 1.02 -13.45 7.62
C ASN A 20 0.35 -12.63 8.74
N ASN A 21 1.01 -11.58 9.21
CA ASN A 21 0.47 -10.67 10.22
C ASN A 21 -0.76 -9.92 9.73
N HIS A 22 -0.75 -9.46 8.47
CA HIS A 22 -1.87 -8.77 7.85
C HIS A 22 -3.13 -9.65 7.78
N VAL A 23 -2.96 -10.90 7.33
CA VAL A 23 -4.04 -11.88 7.25
C VAL A 23 -4.60 -12.18 8.64
N ARG A 24 -3.74 -12.46 9.63
CA ARG A 24 -4.17 -12.69 11.02
C ARG A 24 -4.97 -11.52 11.57
N ALA A 25 -4.50 -10.28 11.35
CA ALA A 25 -5.20 -9.09 11.81
C ALA A 25 -6.57 -8.91 11.13
N ARG A 26 -6.69 -9.23 9.84
CA ARG A 26 -7.97 -9.18 9.11
C ARG A 26 -8.99 -10.18 9.64
N PHE A 27 -8.59 -11.43 9.86
CA PHE A 27 -9.47 -12.46 10.40
C PHE A 27 -9.90 -12.17 11.85
N ARG A 28 -9.00 -11.62 12.68
CA ARG A 28 -9.35 -11.21 14.05
C ARG A 28 -10.31 -10.02 14.08
N ALA A 29 -10.19 -9.08 13.13
CA ALA A 29 -11.11 -7.96 13.03
C ALA A 29 -12.52 -8.44 12.62
N SER A 30 -12.62 -9.35 11.65
CA SER A 30 -13.91 -9.91 11.24
C SER A 30 -14.60 -10.74 12.32
N ASP A 31 -13.83 -11.35 13.23
CA ASP A 31 -14.36 -12.10 14.37
C ASP A 31 -15.06 -11.20 15.39
N ARG A 32 -14.51 -9.99 15.61
CA ARG A 32 -15.11 -8.97 16.51
C ARG A 32 -16.40 -8.36 15.94
N ASP A 33 -16.49 -8.24 14.62
CA ASP A 33 -17.63 -7.67 13.90
C ASP A 33 -18.80 -8.67 13.76
N PHE A 34 -18.69 -9.87 14.34
CA PHE A 34 -19.63 -10.98 14.17
C PHE A 34 -20.83 -10.87 15.14
N ALA A 35 -21.65 -9.84 15.00
CA ALA A 35 -22.92 -9.72 15.73
C ALA A 35 -24.05 -10.50 15.00
N PRO A 36 -24.82 -11.38 15.67
CA PRO A 36 -25.67 -12.46 15.11
C PRO A 36 -26.79 -12.09 14.11
N SER A 37 -27.09 -10.81 13.87
CA SER A 37 -28.30 -10.38 13.16
C SER A 37 -28.16 -9.87 11.71
N LEU A 38 -26.95 -9.66 11.14
CA LEU A 38 -26.75 -9.03 9.82
C LEU A 38 -25.86 -9.82 8.84
N LEU A 39 -25.77 -11.14 9.01
CA LEU A 39 -24.52 -11.85 8.78
C LEU A 39 -24.33 -12.58 7.46
N ASP A 40 -25.35 -13.08 6.76
CA ASP A 40 -25.07 -14.12 5.76
C ASP A 40 -24.45 -13.60 4.48
N ALA A 41 -24.95 -12.48 3.91
CA ALA A 41 -24.33 -11.87 2.72
C ALA A 41 -22.92 -11.33 3.00
N ARG A 42 -22.68 -10.77 4.20
CA ARG A 42 -21.36 -10.26 4.59
C ARG A 42 -20.36 -11.39 4.84
N ARG A 43 -20.82 -12.50 5.43
CA ARG A 43 -20.04 -13.74 5.61
C ARG A 43 -19.66 -14.32 4.27
N GLU A 44 -20.59 -14.43 3.34
CA GLU A 44 -20.34 -14.98 2.00
C GLU A 44 -19.27 -14.15 1.28
N LYS A 45 -19.41 -12.82 1.29
CA LYS A 45 -18.40 -11.90 0.73
C LYS A 45 -17.02 -12.08 1.37
N TRP A 46 -16.93 -12.22 2.70
CA TRP A 46 -15.64 -12.45 3.37
C TRP A 46 -15.03 -13.80 3.02
N LEU A 47 -15.85 -14.84 2.83
CA LEU A 47 -15.39 -16.15 2.38
C LEU A 47 -14.91 -16.10 0.92
N GLU A 48 -15.60 -15.38 0.04
CA GLU A 48 -15.16 -15.11 -1.32
C GLU A 48 -13.82 -14.37 -1.35
N ASP A 49 -13.69 -13.28 -0.59
CA ASP A 49 -12.45 -12.51 -0.47
C ASP A 49 -11.31 -13.38 0.06
N ALA A 50 -11.58 -14.25 1.03
CA ALA A 50 -10.60 -15.20 1.55
C ALA A 50 -10.17 -16.23 0.49
N ARG A 51 -11.11 -16.77 -0.30
CA ARG A 51 -10.79 -17.70 -1.40
C ARG A 51 -9.95 -17.00 -2.48
N ARG A 52 -10.32 -15.77 -2.86
CA ARG A 52 -9.55 -14.93 -3.78
C ARG A 52 -8.15 -14.66 -3.25
N ALA A 53 -8.00 -14.38 -1.96
CA ALA A 53 -6.70 -14.17 -1.33
C ALA A 53 -5.80 -15.42 -1.39
N VAL A 54 -6.35 -16.62 -1.22
CA VAL A 54 -5.59 -17.88 -1.41
C VAL A 54 -5.07 -17.96 -2.85
N LEU A 55 -5.96 -17.80 -3.84
CA LEU A 55 -5.59 -17.85 -5.26
C LEU A 55 -4.54 -16.78 -5.60
N TYR A 56 -4.68 -15.59 -5.05
CA TYR A 56 -3.75 -14.48 -5.24
C TYR A 56 -2.34 -14.80 -4.73
N CYS A 57 -2.25 -15.33 -3.50
CA CYS A 57 -0.96 -15.73 -2.92
C CYS A 57 -0.35 -16.91 -3.69
N ARG A 58 -1.17 -17.88 -4.11
CA ARG A 58 -0.71 -19.00 -4.93
C ARG A 58 -0.13 -18.52 -6.26
N ARG A 59 -0.82 -17.62 -6.98
CA ARG A 59 -0.30 -17.03 -8.24
C ARG A 59 1.02 -16.29 -8.04
N ALA A 60 1.16 -15.54 -6.95
CA ALA A 60 2.43 -14.88 -6.62
C ALA A 60 3.55 -15.90 -6.36
N ASN A 61 3.24 -17.01 -5.67
CA ASN A 61 4.18 -18.10 -5.40
C ASN A 61 4.54 -18.90 -6.66
N ASP A 62 3.62 -18.98 -7.63
CA ASP A 62 3.82 -19.63 -8.94
C ASP A 62 4.54 -18.70 -9.95
N GLY A 63 4.97 -17.51 -9.51
CA GLY A 63 5.82 -16.58 -10.27
C GLY A 63 5.11 -15.60 -11.18
N ASP A 64 3.80 -15.39 -11.01
CA ASP A 64 3.11 -14.28 -11.68
C ASP A 64 3.63 -12.94 -11.12
N PRO A 65 4.26 -12.08 -11.94
CA PRO A 65 4.90 -10.86 -11.46
C PRO A 65 3.89 -9.83 -10.97
N LYS A 66 2.66 -9.82 -11.49
CA LYS A 66 1.63 -8.84 -11.09
C LYS A 66 1.19 -9.01 -9.62
N PRO A 67 0.75 -10.20 -9.18
CA PRO A 67 0.39 -10.41 -7.79
C PRO A 67 1.59 -10.31 -6.85
N LEU A 68 2.77 -10.76 -7.29
CA LEU A 68 3.98 -10.64 -6.50
C LEU A 68 4.40 -9.17 -6.29
N LYS A 69 4.44 -8.34 -7.34
CA LYS A 69 4.70 -6.89 -7.26
C LYS A 69 3.71 -6.21 -6.31
N ARG A 70 2.41 -6.54 -6.40
CA ARG A 70 1.40 -5.96 -5.51
C ARG A 70 1.63 -6.34 -4.05
N ILE A 71 1.99 -7.60 -3.77
CA ILE A 71 2.34 -8.01 -2.40
C ILE A 71 3.54 -7.21 -1.92
N LEU A 72 4.61 -7.09 -2.71
CA LEU A 72 5.79 -6.30 -2.36
C LEU A 72 5.42 -4.83 -2.06
N MET A 73 4.63 -4.20 -2.93
CA MET A 73 4.13 -2.83 -2.72
C MET A 73 3.33 -2.69 -1.42
N MET A 74 2.52 -3.69 -1.03
CA MET A 74 1.83 -3.67 0.27
C MET A 74 2.82 -3.81 1.44
N THR A 75 3.82 -4.69 1.29
CA THR A 75 4.80 -5.03 2.34
C THR A 75 5.78 -3.92 2.62
N TYR A 76 6.14 -3.12 1.61
CA TYR A 76 6.98 -1.93 1.73
C TYR A 76 6.14 -0.65 1.81
N GLY A 77 4.83 -0.75 2.03
CA GLY A 77 3.98 0.39 2.36
C GLY A 77 3.79 1.41 1.23
N ARG A 78 3.92 0.99 -0.03
CA ARG A 78 3.55 1.81 -1.19
C ARG A 78 2.03 1.87 -1.37
N ILE A 79 1.33 0.80 -0.97
CA ILE A 79 -0.13 0.70 -1.00
C ILE A 79 -0.70 0.06 0.29
N GLY A 80 -2.00 0.20 0.49
CA GLY A 80 -2.75 -0.54 1.52
C GLY A 80 -2.45 -0.11 2.96
N LYS A 81 -2.67 -1.01 3.93
CA LYS A 81 -2.66 -0.68 5.36
C LYS A 81 -1.31 -0.16 5.85
N ARG A 82 -0.20 -0.74 5.39
CA ARG A 82 1.15 -0.35 5.84
C ARG A 82 1.50 1.07 5.42
N LYS A 83 1.09 1.50 4.21
CA LYS A 83 1.22 2.90 3.76
C LYS A 83 0.66 3.85 4.80
N HIS A 84 -0.58 3.63 5.21
CA HIS A 84 -1.27 4.49 6.17
C HIS A 84 -0.64 4.45 7.57
N LEU A 85 -0.06 3.31 7.97
CA LEU A 85 0.67 3.21 9.24
C LEU A 85 1.95 4.06 9.22
N LEU A 86 2.73 3.99 8.14
CA LEU A 86 3.93 4.82 7.99
C LEU A 86 3.58 6.30 7.80
N LEU A 87 2.49 6.62 7.09
CA LEU A 87 2.01 8.00 6.95
C LEU A 87 1.56 8.63 8.27
N ARG A 88 1.14 7.83 9.27
CA ARG A 88 0.74 8.37 10.58
C ARG A 88 1.90 9.02 11.32
N THR A 89 3.13 8.56 11.14
CA THR A 89 4.30 9.18 11.79
C THR A 89 4.59 10.56 11.19
N LEU A 90 4.38 10.72 9.88
CA LEU A 90 4.51 12.01 9.16
C LEU A 90 3.43 13.03 9.52
N GLN A 91 2.29 12.57 10.02
CA GLN A 91 1.17 13.43 10.42
C GLN A 91 1.27 13.90 11.88
N GLN A 92 2.39 13.65 12.56
CA GLN A 92 2.63 14.20 13.89
C GLN A 92 3.32 15.56 13.76
N PRO A 93 2.86 16.59 14.50
CA PRO A 93 3.54 17.89 14.50
C PRO A 93 4.91 17.76 15.20
N ASP A 94 5.85 18.61 14.81
CA ASP A 94 7.15 18.67 15.47
C ASP A 94 6.99 19.10 16.93
N ARG A 95 7.66 18.36 17.83
CA ARG A 95 7.58 18.55 19.29
C ARG A 95 7.93 19.97 19.75
N SER A 96 8.72 20.70 18.96
CA SER A 96 9.21 22.05 19.29
C SER A 96 8.24 23.19 18.94
N THR A 97 7.11 22.90 18.29
CA THR A 97 6.14 23.95 17.92
C THR A 97 5.01 24.04 18.95
N ALA A 98 4.84 25.20 19.61
CA ALA A 98 3.75 25.47 20.57
C ALA A 98 2.38 25.15 19.95
N PRO A 99 1.38 24.59 20.63
CA PRO A 99 0.13 24.14 20.00
C PRO A 99 -0.74 25.30 19.50
N ASP A 100 -0.40 25.87 18.34
CA ASP A 100 -1.30 26.75 17.62
C ASP A 100 -2.48 25.92 17.14
N GLY A 101 -3.70 26.40 17.35
CA GLY A 101 -4.96 25.72 17.00
C GLY A 101 -5.20 25.48 15.50
N ASP A 102 -4.17 25.66 14.67
CA ASP A 102 -4.20 25.45 13.23
C ASP A 102 -3.92 23.98 12.90
N GLY A 103 -4.80 23.39 12.07
CA GLY A 103 -4.69 22.01 11.60
C GLY A 103 -3.47 21.75 10.69
N PRO A 104 -3.41 20.58 10.03
CA PRO A 104 -2.24 20.17 9.25
C PRO A 104 -2.01 20.96 7.95
N PHE A 105 -2.91 21.87 7.61
CA PHE A 105 -2.84 22.72 6.44
C PHE A 105 -3.17 24.17 6.79
N LYS A 106 -2.50 25.09 6.11
CA LYS A 106 -2.75 26.53 6.16
C LYS A 106 -3.43 26.99 4.87
N ILE A 107 -4.27 28.01 5.01
CA ILE A 107 -4.95 28.68 3.91
C ILE A 107 -4.40 30.11 3.90
N GLU A 108 -3.68 30.47 2.84
CA GLU A 108 -3.02 31.77 2.72
C GLU A 108 -3.47 32.49 1.45
N GLY A 109 -3.30 33.81 1.39
CA GLY A 109 -3.56 34.62 0.21
C GLY A 109 -4.85 35.43 0.25
N LYS A 110 -4.79 36.66 -0.31
CA LYS A 110 -5.90 37.63 -0.31
C LYS A 110 -6.80 37.47 -1.53
N ASN A 111 -6.20 37.49 -2.73
CA ASN A 111 -6.96 37.41 -3.99
C ASN A 111 -7.19 35.96 -4.45
N GLN A 112 -6.24 35.08 -4.13
CA GLN A 112 -6.32 33.65 -4.42
C GLN A 112 -5.92 32.89 -3.16
N LEU A 113 -6.77 31.96 -2.74
CA LEU A 113 -6.55 31.13 -1.57
C LEU A 113 -5.63 29.98 -1.98
N GLU A 114 -4.45 29.93 -1.39
CA GLU A 114 -3.48 28.86 -1.53
C GLU A 114 -3.57 27.90 -0.35
N PHE A 115 -3.61 26.60 -0.65
CA PHE A 115 -3.50 25.56 0.36
C PHE A 115 -2.06 25.09 0.47
N ARG A 116 -1.51 25.13 1.68
CA ARG A 116 -0.14 24.70 1.99
C ARG A 116 -0.13 23.79 3.20
N ILE A 117 0.85 22.90 3.28
CA ILE A 117 1.08 22.08 4.48
C ILE A 117 1.56 23.03 5.58
N SER A 118 1.09 22.86 6.81
CA SER A 118 1.53 23.71 7.92
C SER A 118 3.03 23.53 8.21
N PRO A 119 3.81 24.60 8.47
CA PRO A 119 5.25 24.54 8.79
C PRO A 119 5.63 23.66 9.99
N ARG A 120 4.65 23.30 10.81
CA ARG A 120 4.80 22.40 11.97
C ARG A 120 5.03 20.95 11.58
N PHE A 121 4.70 20.58 10.35
CA PHE A 121 4.85 19.23 9.82
C PHE A 121 6.06 19.21 8.89
N LYS A 122 7.25 19.57 9.41
CA LYS A 122 8.48 19.67 8.60
C LYS A 122 8.77 18.36 7.88
N MET A 123 8.53 17.22 8.55
CA MET A 123 8.71 15.89 7.97
C MET A 123 7.85 15.71 6.71
N LEU A 124 6.57 16.06 6.79
CA LEU A 124 5.65 15.96 5.67
C LEU A 124 5.99 16.96 4.55
N GLN A 125 6.41 18.19 4.89
CA GLN A 125 6.81 19.21 3.93
C GLN A 125 8.06 18.81 3.13
N ALA A 126 9.13 18.38 3.82
CA ALA A 126 10.38 17.96 3.18
C ALA A 126 10.16 16.76 2.23
N LEU A 127 9.34 15.81 2.66
CA LEU A 127 8.98 14.65 1.84
C LEU A 127 8.14 15.04 0.63
N THR A 128 7.16 15.92 0.81
CA THR A 128 6.28 16.37 -0.29
C THR A 128 7.07 17.14 -1.35
N THR A 129 7.94 18.05 -0.93
CA THR A 129 8.79 18.84 -1.83
C THR A 129 9.76 17.94 -2.61
N SER A 130 10.44 17.02 -1.93
CA SER A 130 11.30 16.02 -2.57
C SER A 130 10.54 15.15 -3.60
N GLN A 131 9.31 14.72 -3.27
CA GLN A 131 8.51 13.86 -4.16
C GLN A 131 8.00 14.56 -5.41
N VAL A 132 7.64 15.84 -5.32
CA VAL A 132 7.20 16.59 -6.49
C VAL A 132 8.37 16.95 -7.40
N ASN A 133 9.56 17.14 -6.84
CA ASN A 133 10.76 17.39 -7.62
C ASN A 133 11.32 16.12 -8.28
N ASN A 134 10.96 14.92 -7.80
CA ASN A 134 11.48 13.67 -8.35
C ASN A 134 10.55 13.10 -9.44
N THR A 135 10.99 13.20 -10.70
CA THR A 135 10.26 12.79 -11.91
C THR A 135 10.07 11.27 -12.03
N PHE A 136 11.00 10.46 -11.50
CA PHE A 136 10.95 8.99 -11.62
C PHE A 136 9.75 8.37 -10.90
N TYR A 137 9.24 9.07 -9.89
CA TYR A 137 8.09 8.65 -9.09
C TYR A 137 6.74 8.71 -9.85
N VAL A 138 6.64 9.51 -10.91
CA VAL A 138 5.38 9.73 -11.65
C VAL A 138 5.11 8.62 -12.68
N MET A 139 6.14 7.90 -13.12
CA MET A 139 6.11 7.09 -14.35
C MET A 139 5.28 5.80 -14.27
N ASP A 140 5.07 5.26 -13.07
CA ASP A 140 4.41 3.95 -12.88
C ASP A 140 2.93 4.08 -12.49
N LYS A 141 2.38 5.31 -12.49
CA LYS A 141 0.96 5.58 -12.24
C LYS A 141 0.23 5.79 -13.57
N PRO A 142 -1.02 5.34 -13.71
CA PRO A 142 -1.82 5.65 -14.90
C PRO A 142 -1.90 7.18 -15.09
N SER A 143 -1.88 7.66 -16.34
CA SER A 143 -1.93 9.08 -16.71
C SER A 143 -3.04 9.90 -16.02
N SER A 144 -4.12 9.24 -15.58
CA SER A 144 -5.22 9.83 -14.79
C SER A 144 -4.85 10.19 -13.35
N TYR A 145 -3.68 9.77 -12.85
CA TYR A 145 -3.15 10.09 -11.51
C TYR A 145 -2.12 11.22 -11.60
N SER A 146 -2.58 12.42 -11.95
CA SER A 146 -1.72 13.61 -11.84
C SER A 146 -1.36 13.86 -10.37
N PRO A 147 -0.08 14.08 -10.03
CA PRO A 147 0.32 14.52 -8.70
C PRO A 147 -0.54 15.73 -8.29
N PRO A 148 -1.23 15.71 -7.14
CA PRO A 148 -1.82 16.93 -6.64
C PRO A 148 -0.68 17.94 -6.49
N HIS A 149 -0.85 19.13 -7.09
CA HIS A 149 0.12 20.20 -6.91
C HIS A 149 0.36 20.44 -5.40
N VAL A 150 1.63 20.64 -5.03
CA VAL A 150 2.03 20.97 -3.64
C VAL A 150 1.21 22.14 -3.09
N THR A 151 0.79 23.03 -3.98
CA THR A 151 -0.13 24.12 -3.70
C THR A 151 -1.33 24.05 -4.64
N THR A 152 -2.54 24.05 -4.10
CA THR A 152 -3.76 24.27 -4.89
C THR A 152 -4.25 25.68 -4.69
N ARG A 153 -4.60 26.35 -5.79
CA ARG A 153 -5.08 27.72 -5.78
C ARG A 153 -6.57 27.77 -6.12
N ILE A 154 -7.37 28.43 -5.28
CA ILE A 154 -8.80 28.65 -5.50
C ILE A 154 -9.07 30.16 -5.45
N PRO A 155 -9.95 30.72 -6.31
CA PRO A 155 -10.30 32.13 -6.23
C PRO A 155 -10.86 32.47 -4.84
N SER A 156 -10.48 33.64 -4.30
CA SER A 156 -11.02 34.14 -3.03
C SER A 156 -12.50 34.48 -3.11
N LYS A 157 -12.95 34.96 -4.28
CA LYS A 157 -14.33 35.35 -4.56
C LYS A 157 -15.06 34.28 -5.37
N ASN A 158 -16.35 34.16 -5.14
CA ASN A 158 -17.25 33.32 -5.92
C ASN A 158 -17.67 34.03 -7.22
N MET A 159 -18.47 33.35 -8.06
CA MET A 159 -18.93 33.88 -9.35
C MET A 159 -19.80 35.14 -9.24
N TRP A 160 -20.37 35.42 -8.06
CA TRP A 160 -21.14 36.63 -7.77
C TRP A 160 -20.30 37.73 -7.11
N GLY A 161 -18.97 37.61 -7.11
CA GLY A 161 -18.06 38.60 -6.52
C GLY A 161 -18.03 38.65 -4.99
N ARG A 162 -18.73 37.74 -4.30
CA ARG A 162 -18.71 37.62 -2.83
C ARG A 162 -17.59 36.70 -2.37
N ASP A 163 -17.15 36.83 -1.13
CA ASP A 163 -16.12 35.94 -0.57
C ASP A 163 -16.56 34.47 -0.62
N MET A 164 -15.61 33.58 -0.88
CA MET A 164 -15.84 32.14 -0.89
C MET A 164 -16.31 31.67 0.49
N PRO A 165 -17.42 30.91 0.57
CA PRO A 165 -17.94 30.43 1.84
C PRO A 165 -16.87 29.66 2.64
N ARG A 166 -16.65 30.03 3.91
CA ARG A 166 -15.63 29.41 4.78
C ARG A 166 -15.71 27.87 4.80
N ARG A 167 -16.93 27.31 4.84
CA ARG A 167 -17.17 25.85 4.78
C ARG A 167 -16.65 25.23 3.48
N ARG A 168 -16.87 25.90 2.34
CA ARG A 168 -16.39 25.45 1.03
C ARG A 168 -14.87 25.46 0.98
N VAL A 169 -14.23 26.55 1.41
CA VAL A 169 -12.77 26.65 1.47
C VAL A 169 -12.18 25.53 2.33
N LYS A 170 -12.72 25.32 3.53
CA LYS A 170 -12.27 24.25 4.45
C LYS A 170 -12.43 22.85 3.84
N ASN A 171 -13.55 22.59 3.16
CA ASN A 171 -13.79 21.30 2.52
C ASN A 171 -12.87 21.08 1.31
N SER A 172 -12.60 22.13 0.52
CA SER A 172 -11.62 22.09 -0.56
C SER A 172 -10.22 21.82 -0.03
N ALA A 173 -9.80 22.49 1.04
CA ALA A 173 -8.51 22.26 1.68
C ALA A 173 -8.39 20.83 2.23
N ARG A 174 -9.44 20.29 2.86
CA ARG A 174 -9.49 18.88 3.31
C ARG A 174 -9.39 17.90 2.14
N LYS A 175 -10.10 18.16 1.04
CA LYS A 175 -10.06 17.31 -0.16
C LYS A 175 -8.67 17.32 -0.79
N TRP A 176 -8.05 18.50 -0.89
CA TRP A 176 -6.67 18.66 -1.35
C TRP A 176 -5.70 17.88 -0.44
N TYR A 177 -5.77 18.08 0.89
CA TYR A 177 -4.89 17.41 1.84
C TYR A 177 -5.05 15.89 1.83
N ALA A 178 -6.29 15.38 1.72
CA ALA A 178 -6.54 13.96 1.57
C ALA A 178 -5.99 13.40 0.24
N GLY A 179 -6.14 14.13 -0.86
CA GLY A 179 -5.55 13.78 -2.15
C GLY A 179 -4.02 13.74 -2.08
N LEU A 180 -3.42 14.73 -1.41
CA LEU A 180 -1.99 14.81 -1.16
C LEU A 180 -1.50 13.60 -0.36
N LEU A 181 -2.13 13.26 0.76
CA LEU A 181 -1.76 12.08 1.58
C LEU A 181 -1.93 10.76 0.82
N ASN A 182 -2.95 10.65 -0.04
CA ASN A 182 -3.13 9.47 -0.89
C ASN A 182 -2.03 9.37 -1.95
N PHE A 183 -1.52 10.50 -2.41
CA PHE A 183 -0.41 10.54 -3.34
C PHE A 183 0.89 10.18 -2.63
N ILE A 184 1.26 10.89 -1.56
CA ILE A 184 2.56 10.78 -0.88
C ILE A 184 2.95 9.32 -0.57
N LEU A 185 4.21 8.99 -0.81
CA LEU A 185 4.81 7.72 -0.41
C LEU A 185 5.61 7.87 0.88
N PRO A 186 5.28 7.15 1.95
CA PRO A 186 6.01 7.31 3.21
C PRO A 186 7.43 6.75 3.10
N PRO A 187 8.40 7.30 3.88
CA PRO A 187 9.73 6.75 3.94
C PRO A 187 9.73 5.40 4.66
N LEU A 188 10.63 4.52 4.26
CA LEU A 188 10.83 3.24 4.94
C LEU A 188 11.73 3.41 6.18
N PRO A 189 11.57 2.55 7.21
CA PRO A 189 12.56 2.45 8.27
C PRO A 189 13.94 2.12 7.70
N ILE A 190 14.99 2.74 8.24
CA ILE A 190 16.37 2.67 7.72
C ILE A 190 16.81 1.21 7.46
N LYS A 191 16.61 0.33 8.45
CA LYS A 191 16.97 -1.10 8.35
C LYS A 191 16.24 -1.84 7.21
N GLU A 192 14.97 -1.51 6.97
CA GLU A 192 14.21 -2.13 5.87
C GLU A 192 14.62 -1.56 4.51
N TRP A 193 14.94 -0.27 4.48
CA TRP A 193 15.40 0.42 3.27
C TRP A 193 16.75 -0.15 2.80
N GLU A 194 17.75 -0.23 3.69
CA GLU A 194 19.09 -0.77 3.37
C GLU A 194 19.04 -2.24 2.97
N ARG A 195 18.15 -3.02 3.59
CA ARG A 195 17.88 -4.40 3.17
C ARG A 195 17.32 -4.45 1.74
N LEU A 196 16.34 -3.62 1.42
CA LEU A 196 15.72 -3.61 0.10
C LEU A 196 16.70 -3.12 -0.97
N GLU A 197 17.50 -2.09 -0.66
CA GLU A 197 18.62 -1.62 -1.48
C GLU A 197 19.59 -2.76 -1.78
N GLY A 198 20.02 -3.50 -0.75
CA GLY A 198 20.97 -4.59 -0.93
C GLY A 198 20.42 -5.73 -1.80
N LEU A 199 19.12 -6.01 -1.70
CA LEU A 199 18.44 -6.99 -2.55
C LEU A 199 18.26 -6.49 -4.00
N ALA A 200 17.98 -5.20 -4.19
CA ALA A 200 17.79 -4.58 -5.49
C ALA A 200 19.12 -4.45 -6.27
N THR A 201 20.19 -4.03 -5.58
CA THR A 201 21.55 -3.95 -6.14
C THR A 201 22.17 -5.33 -6.33
N GLY A 202 21.76 -6.31 -5.51
CA GLY A 202 22.28 -7.67 -5.54
C GLY A 202 23.51 -7.87 -4.65
N THR A 203 23.84 -6.92 -3.78
CA THR A 203 24.85 -7.09 -2.72
C THR A 203 24.40 -8.14 -1.71
N LEU A 204 23.10 -8.19 -1.40
CA LEU A 204 22.49 -9.24 -0.61
C LEU A 204 22.08 -10.42 -1.51
N LYS A 205 22.58 -11.61 -1.17
CA LYS A 205 22.20 -12.85 -1.85
C LYS A 205 20.76 -13.21 -1.50
N TRP A 206 19.98 -13.56 -2.53
CA TRP A 206 18.65 -14.12 -2.36
C TRP A 206 18.73 -15.64 -2.15
N ASP A 207 18.11 -16.13 -1.07
CA ASP A 207 18.08 -17.55 -0.71
C ASP A 207 17.25 -18.44 -1.65
N GLY A 208 16.54 -17.84 -2.61
CA GLY A 208 15.66 -18.55 -3.53
C GLY A 208 14.23 -18.72 -3.02
N PRO A 209 13.35 -19.33 -3.83
CA PRO A 209 11.97 -19.61 -3.43
C PRO A 209 11.94 -20.75 -2.39
N VAL A 210 11.06 -20.62 -1.40
CA VAL A 210 10.88 -21.68 -0.39
C VAL A 210 10.15 -22.86 -1.00
N PRO A 211 10.69 -24.10 -0.93
CA PRO A 211 10.03 -25.26 -1.50
C PRO A 211 8.68 -25.51 -0.81
N ARG A 212 7.67 -25.88 -1.60
CA ARG A 212 6.37 -26.28 -1.06
C ARG A 212 6.54 -27.58 -0.28
N ARG A 213 5.94 -27.65 0.92
CA ARG A 213 5.87 -28.92 1.64
C ARG A 213 5.09 -29.91 0.78
N SER A 214 5.72 -31.06 0.48
CA SER A 214 5.04 -32.16 -0.18
C SER A 214 3.78 -32.51 0.62
N ARG A 215 2.64 -32.63 -0.06
CA ARG A 215 1.46 -33.20 0.60
C ARG A 215 1.87 -34.61 0.97
N ARG A 216 1.77 -34.99 2.25
CA ARG A 216 1.78 -36.41 2.61
C ARG A 216 0.79 -37.09 1.66
N ASN A 217 1.22 -38.15 0.98
CA ASN A 217 0.41 -38.91 0.04
C ASN A 217 -0.85 -39.39 0.78
N ALA A 218 -1.88 -38.54 0.82
CA ALA A 218 -3.18 -38.93 1.26
C ALA A 218 -3.72 -39.79 0.11
N LEU A 219 -3.98 -41.06 0.41
CA LEU A 219 -4.75 -41.92 -0.47
C LEU A 219 -5.98 -41.13 -0.94
N PRO A 220 -6.36 -41.20 -2.23
CA PRO A 220 -7.50 -40.45 -2.74
C PRO A 220 -8.73 -40.83 -1.92
N SER A 221 -9.22 -39.89 -1.11
CA SER A 221 -10.47 -40.08 -0.38
C SER A 221 -11.60 -40.12 -1.41
N PRO A 222 -12.55 -41.08 -1.31
CA PRO A 222 -13.67 -41.15 -2.23
C PRO A 222 -14.44 -39.83 -2.22
N LEU A 223 -14.82 -39.35 -3.41
CA LEU A 223 -15.52 -38.09 -3.59
C LEU A 223 -16.85 -38.11 -2.84
N THR A 224 -17.06 -37.15 -1.95
CA THR A 224 -18.29 -37.04 -1.17
C THR A 224 -19.39 -36.34 -1.98
N ALA A 225 -20.66 -36.57 -1.65
CA ALA A 225 -21.79 -35.85 -2.27
C ALA A 225 -21.70 -34.31 -2.13
N ARG A 226 -20.99 -33.81 -1.11
CA ARG A 226 -20.65 -32.39 -0.96
C ARG A 226 -19.67 -31.88 -2.01
N ASP A 227 -18.71 -32.70 -2.42
CA ASP A 227 -17.73 -32.36 -3.45
C ASP A 227 -18.41 -32.26 -4.81
N LEU A 228 -19.31 -33.20 -5.12
CA LEU A 228 -20.15 -33.17 -6.33
C LEU A 228 -21.04 -31.92 -6.38
N LYS A 229 -21.69 -31.55 -5.27
CA LYS A 229 -22.46 -30.30 -5.18
C LYS A 229 -21.61 -29.04 -5.38
N ALA A 230 -20.34 -29.06 -4.97
CA ALA A 230 -19.40 -27.96 -5.20
C ALA A 230 -18.93 -27.85 -6.66
N PHE A 231 -18.97 -28.94 -7.43
CA PHE A 231 -18.75 -28.90 -8.88
C PHE A 231 -19.95 -28.31 -9.62
N VAL A 232 -21.18 -28.68 -9.24
CA VAL A 232 -22.42 -28.19 -9.87
C VAL A 232 -22.68 -26.71 -9.61
N ARG A 233 -22.26 -26.18 -8.45
CA ARG A 233 -22.42 -24.74 -8.11
C ARG A 233 -21.45 -23.80 -8.84
N LYS A 234 -20.40 -24.30 -9.49
CA LYS A 234 -19.49 -23.46 -10.28
C LYS A 234 -20.17 -23.13 -11.61
N SER A 235 -20.64 -21.91 -11.77
CA SER A 235 -21.13 -21.43 -13.07
C SER A 235 -19.98 -21.42 -14.09
N PRO A 236 -20.23 -21.46 -15.41
CA PRO A 236 -19.18 -21.42 -16.44
C PRO A 236 -18.22 -20.22 -16.33
N ILE A 237 -18.63 -19.15 -15.65
CA ILE A 237 -17.80 -17.98 -15.31
C ILE A 237 -16.68 -18.33 -14.30
N ASP A 238 -16.89 -19.30 -13.40
CA ASP A 238 -15.87 -19.81 -12.47
C ASP A 238 -14.84 -20.74 -13.16
N LEU A 239 -15.16 -21.25 -14.35
CA LEU A 239 -14.22 -21.95 -15.25
C LEU A 239 -13.48 -20.96 -16.17
N GLY A 240 -14.01 -19.73 -16.33
CA GLY A 240 -13.41 -18.63 -17.10
C GLY A 240 -12.30 -17.87 -16.38
N GLY A 241 -11.61 -18.51 -15.42
CA GLY A 241 -10.38 -17.95 -14.86
C GLY A 241 -9.32 -17.99 -15.95
N GLN A 242 -9.07 -16.84 -16.60
CA GLN A 242 -7.97 -16.59 -17.54
C GLN A 242 -6.94 -17.70 -17.49
N GLU A 243 -6.84 -18.48 -18.57
CA GLU A 243 -5.85 -19.55 -18.75
C GLU A 243 -4.59 -19.16 -17.98
N SER A 244 -4.33 -19.91 -16.90
CA SER A 244 -3.21 -19.64 -16.03
C SER A 244 -1.98 -19.68 -16.91
N LYS A 245 -1.45 -18.49 -17.22
CA LYS A 245 -0.14 -18.33 -17.84
C LYS A 245 0.77 -19.34 -17.16
N THR A 246 1.43 -20.18 -17.95
CA THR A 246 2.29 -21.26 -17.45
C THR A 246 3.11 -20.76 -16.27
N PRO A 247 3.10 -21.46 -15.12
CA PRO A 247 3.76 -20.99 -13.91
C PRO A 247 5.22 -20.70 -14.25
N MET A 248 5.63 -19.46 -14.01
CA MET A 248 6.97 -19.01 -14.34
C MET A 248 7.86 -19.30 -13.15
N ASN A 249 8.98 -19.98 -13.37
CA ASN A 249 9.94 -20.22 -12.30
C ASN A 249 10.47 -18.87 -11.78
N ILE A 250 10.32 -18.62 -10.48
CA ILE A 250 10.82 -17.40 -9.84
C ILE A 250 12.35 -17.46 -9.87
N THR A 251 12.97 -16.62 -10.70
CA THR A 251 14.43 -16.49 -10.79
C THR A 251 14.92 -15.28 -10.00
N GLY A 252 16.19 -15.29 -9.61
CA GLY A 252 16.79 -14.16 -8.88
C GLY A 252 16.80 -12.88 -9.70
N ARG A 253 16.90 -12.99 -11.03
CA ARG A 253 16.81 -11.85 -11.96
C ARG A 253 15.43 -11.20 -11.93
N ILE A 254 14.36 -11.99 -11.90
CA ILE A 254 12.98 -11.47 -11.79
C ILE A 254 12.80 -10.78 -10.44
N MET A 255 13.22 -11.41 -9.35
CA MET A 255 13.12 -10.82 -8.01
C MET A 255 13.89 -9.51 -7.89
N ARG A 256 15.13 -9.46 -8.40
CA ARG A 256 15.95 -8.24 -8.40
C ARG A 256 15.26 -7.08 -9.13
N ARG A 257 14.68 -7.34 -10.29
CA ARG A 257 13.90 -6.34 -11.04
C ARG A 257 12.70 -5.85 -10.24
N LEU A 258 11.95 -6.76 -9.60
CA LEU A 258 10.80 -6.41 -8.77
C LEU A 258 11.21 -5.59 -7.54
N TRP A 259 12.32 -5.93 -6.89
CA TRP A 259 12.84 -5.15 -5.77
C TRP A 259 13.32 -3.78 -6.22
N ALA A 260 14.06 -3.66 -7.33
CA ALA A 260 14.52 -2.39 -7.87
C ALA A 260 13.35 -1.45 -8.22
N ASP A 261 12.29 -2.00 -8.81
CA ASP A 261 11.06 -1.28 -9.15
C ASP A 261 10.28 -0.80 -7.91
N VAL A 262 10.24 -1.60 -6.84
CA VAL A 262 9.66 -1.14 -5.56
C VAL A 262 10.58 -0.15 -4.85
N PHE A 263 11.90 -0.35 -4.94
CA PHE A 263 12.92 0.47 -4.30
C PHE A 263 12.97 1.89 -4.86
N SER A 264 12.82 2.06 -6.18
CA SER A 264 12.75 3.39 -6.82
C SER A 264 11.60 4.26 -6.28
N GLN A 265 10.61 3.64 -5.63
CA GLN A 265 9.46 4.30 -5.00
C GLN A 265 9.65 4.50 -3.48
N CYS A 266 10.80 4.12 -2.91
CA CYS A 266 11.03 4.11 -1.47
C CYS A 266 12.01 5.22 -1.06
N PRO A 267 11.51 6.37 -0.56
CA PRO A 267 12.40 7.38 -0.01
C PRO A 267 12.99 6.92 1.33
N LYS A 268 14.25 7.32 1.58
CA LYS A 268 14.90 7.30 2.88
C LYS A 268 14.87 8.70 3.46
N MET A 269 14.60 8.80 4.76
CA MET A 269 14.50 10.09 5.44
C MET A 269 15.45 10.12 6.62
N THR A 270 16.30 11.14 6.66
CA THR A 270 17.31 11.35 7.70
C THR A 270 17.19 12.76 8.23
N PHE A 271 17.31 12.92 9.54
CA PHE A 271 17.36 14.24 10.15
C PHE A 271 18.79 14.75 10.14
N ASP A 272 19.00 15.93 9.56
CA ASP A 272 20.28 16.63 9.63
C ASP A 272 20.29 17.51 10.90
N VAL A 273 21.20 17.20 11.81
CA VAL A 273 21.30 17.90 13.10
C VAL A 273 21.90 19.29 12.93
N GLU A 274 22.78 19.49 11.96
CA GLU A 274 23.50 20.76 11.76
C GLU A 274 22.56 21.84 11.21
N GLU A 275 21.76 21.48 10.20
CA GLU A 275 20.80 22.40 9.58
C GLU A 275 19.42 22.40 10.26
N GLY A 276 19.12 21.39 11.09
CA GLY A 276 17.80 21.21 11.67
C GLY A 276 16.71 20.89 10.62
N VAL A 277 17.11 20.34 9.47
CA VAL A 277 16.26 20.05 8.31
C VAL A 277 16.18 18.54 8.08
N TRP A 278 15.02 18.09 7.63
CA TRP A 278 14.86 16.72 7.17
C TRP A 278 15.35 16.56 5.74
N ARG A 279 16.34 15.70 5.53
CA ARG A 279 16.84 15.33 4.20
C ARG A 279 16.17 14.05 3.72
N VAL A 280 15.86 14.01 2.42
CA VAL A 280 15.18 12.88 1.77
C VAL A 280 16.06 12.38 0.63
N ALA A 281 16.47 11.12 0.73
CA ALA A 281 17.23 10.40 -0.29
C ALA A 281 16.33 9.40 -1.01
N TRP A 282 16.72 9.04 -2.24
CA TRP A 282 16.01 8.13 -3.13
C TRP A 282 16.92 6.99 -3.57
#